data_AF-A0A4R4DVT4-F1
#
_entry.id   AF-A0A4R4DVT4-F1
#
_cell.length_a   1.000
_cell.length_b   1.000
_cell.length_c   1.000
_cell.angle_alpha   90.00
_cell.angle_beta   90.00
_cell.angle_gamma   90.00
#
_symmetry.space_group_name_H-M   'P 1'
#
loop_
_entity.id
_entity.type
_entity.pdbx_description
1 polymer ?
#
loop_
_entity_poly.entity_id
_entity_poly.type
_entity_poly.pdbx_seq_one_letter_code
_entity_poly.pdbx_strand_id
1 'polypeptide(L)'
;MKNGNPLVSVVMCTYNGARFVGEQLESILQQTYSPIEVVVADDASKDDTYELLQQYAARDGRIRLSRNAQNTGYNINFSNACAAATGDFIAIADQDDIWEPTKIAELMDAIQKDDNIVLVHGISARFEEREHPHLRSLKLVNYFRGNDLRLFYLSNYISGHNMLFRRRLLDRSLPFPGHVYYDWWLAAQACLIGRIEAVEKIQVWHRMHGGNATGGAKPRLAFWKQVQSILPTILESPDIQPAHRAFGQELLAHYQRDFPEKEFSWPLFWFLLKHAPVIFAYKKRTFPWISYTKHAARYASRKHLA
;
A
#
# COMPACT_ATOMS: atom_id res chain seq x y z
N MET A 1 30.23 15.42 0.92
CA MET A 1 28.94 15.23 1.63
C MET A 1 27.91 16.07 0.88
N LYS A 2 26.77 15.51 0.46
CA LYS A 2 25.70 16.32 -0.15
C LYS A 2 25.15 17.24 0.95
N ASN A 3 25.42 18.54 0.87
CA ASN A 3 25.05 19.54 1.89
C ASN A 3 23.57 19.95 1.80
N GLY A 4 22.66 18.99 1.97
CA GLY A 4 21.22 19.24 2.01
C GLY A 4 20.44 17.95 2.22
N ASN A 5 19.25 18.07 2.82
CA ASN A 5 18.29 16.96 2.92
C ASN A 5 17.92 16.47 1.51
N PRO A 6 17.80 15.14 1.28
CA PRO A 6 17.34 14.59 0.01
C PRO A 6 15.95 15.10 -0.40
N LEU A 7 15.67 15.16 -1.71
CA LEU A 7 14.35 15.55 -2.20
C LEU A 7 13.35 14.39 -2.02
N VAL A 8 12.19 14.70 -1.43
CA VAL A 8 11.04 13.78 -1.38
C VAL A 8 9.98 14.24 -2.38
N SER A 9 9.60 13.36 -3.31
CA SER A 9 8.43 13.56 -4.16
C SER A 9 7.20 12.99 -3.47
N VAL A 10 6.25 13.85 -3.11
CA VAL A 10 4.92 13.43 -2.70
C VAL A 10 4.09 13.20 -3.95
N VAL A 11 3.68 11.96 -4.21
CA VAL A 11 2.91 11.57 -5.39
C VAL A 11 1.46 11.37 -4.98
N MET A 12 0.57 12.23 -5.50
CA MET A 12 -0.86 12.19 -5.24
C MET A 12 -1.66 11.96 -6.52
N CYS A 13 -2.56 10.99 -6.50
CA CYS A 13 -3.49 10.74 -7.60
C CYS A 13 -4.91 11.12 -7.20
N THR A 14 -5.65 11.77 -8.11
CA THR A 14 -7.01 12.24 -7.83
C THR A 14 -8.02 11.71 -8.84
N TYR A 15 -9.26 11.51 -8.39
CA TYR A 15 -10.44 11.29 -9.23
C TYR A 15 -11.70 11.63 -8.43
N ASN A 16 -12.43 12.66 -8.87
CA ASN A 16 -13.64 13.16 -8.21
C ASN A 16 -13.45 13.39 -6.69
N GLY A 17 -12.40 14.11 -6.33
CA GLY A 17 -11.93 14.36 -4.97
C GLY A 17 -12.13 15.79 -4.45
N ALA A 18 -12.89 16.63 -5.15
CA ALA A 18 -12.98 18.08 -4.90
C ALA A 18 -13.29 18.41 -3.43
N ARG A 19 -14.07 17.53 -2.79
CA ARG A 19 -14.50 17.66 -1.40
C ARG A 19 -13.36 17.62 -0.37
N PHE A 20 -12.28 16.88 -0.63
CA PHE A 20 -11.23 16.60 0.37
C PHE A 20 -9.81 16.99 -0.09
N VAL A 21 -9.61 17.12 -1.41
CA VAL A 21 -8.28 17.35 -1.99
C VAL A 21 -7.59 18.61 -1.44
N GLY A 22 -8.35 19.65 -1.10
CA GLY A 22 -7.80 20.87 -0.49
C GLY A 22 -7.17 20.60 0.87
N GLU A 23 -7.90 19.97 1.79
CA GLU A 23 -7.40 19.65 3.14
C GLU A 23 -6.19 18.70 3.09
N GLN A 24 -6.25 17.72 2.20
CA GLN A 24 -5.15 16.79 2.01
C GLN A 24 -3.89 17.50 1.48
N LEU A 25 -4.03 18.36 0.46
CA LEU A 25 -2.92 19.17 -0.04
C LEU A 25 -2.33 20.08 1.04
N GLU A 26 -3.16 20.76 1.83
CA GLU A 26 -2.67 21.58 2.95
C GLU A 26 -1.82 20.74 3.92
N SER A 27 -2.26 19.53 4.28
CA SER A 27 -1.50 18.64 5.17
C SER A 27 -0.15 18.20 4.60
N ILE A 28 -0.04 18.09 3.26
CA ILE A 28 1.21 17.80 2.55
C ILE A 28 2.11 19.04 2.51
N LEU A 29 1.55 20.21 2.20
CA LEU A 29 2.31 21.45 2.04
C LEU A 29 2.86 21.99 3.36
N GLN A 30 2.24 21.62 4.48
CA GLN A 30 2.62 21.98 5.86
C GLN A 30 3.58 20.98 6.52
N GLN A 31 4.09 19.98 5.79
CA GLN A 31 5.08 19.04 6.33
C GLN A 31 6.32 19.78 6.84
N THR A 32 6.85 19.35 7.98
CA THR A 32 8.06 19.93 8.58
C THR A 32 9.34 19.58 7.83
N TYR A 33 9.30 18.56 6.98
CA TYR A 33 10.42 18.15 6.13
C TYR A 33 10.55 19.04 4.90
N SER A 34 11.78 19.41 4.58
CA SER A 34 12.14 20.11 3.34
C SER A 34 13.51 19.60 2.87
N PRO A 35 13.73 19.40 1.56
CA PRO A 35 12.86 19.81 0.44
C PRO A 35 11.82 18.76 0.01
N ILE A 36 10.65 19.24 -0.47
CA ILE A 36 9.60 18.41 -1.10
C ILE A 36 9.17 18.98 -2.46
N GLU A 37 8.82 18.10 -3.39
CA GLU A 37 7.96 18.42 -4.54
C GLU A 37 6.65 17.62 -4.42
N VAL A 38 5.55 18.13 -5.00
CA VAL A 38 4.24 17.47 -4.97
C VAL A 38 3.81 17.18 -6.40
N VAL A 39 3.88 15.92 -6.82
CA VAL A 39 3.45 15.47 -8.14
C VAL A 39 2.00 15.04 -8.06
N VAL A 40 1.10 15.81 -8.68
CA VAL A 40 -0.33 15.55 -8.67
C VAL A 40 -0.78 15.11 -10.06
N ALA A 41 -1.48 13.99 -10.13
CA ALA A 41 -2.05 13.47 -11.37
C ALA A 41 -3.57 13.26 -11.24
N ASP A 42 -4.34 14.07 -11.96
CA ASP A 42 -5.80 13.96 -12.01
C ASP A 42 -6.25 12.97 -13.09
N ASP A 43 -7.07 11.99 -12.71
CA ASP A 43 -7.51 10.90 -13.58
C ASP A 43 -8.80 11.23 -14.34
N ALA A 44 -8.82 12.40 -14.98
CA ALA A 44 -9.97 12.96 -15.69
C ALA A 44 -11.21 13.13 -14.78
N SER A 45 -11.04 13.83 -13.65
CA SER A 45 -12.15 14.20 -12.78
C SER A 45 -13.23 14.98 -13.53
N LYS A 46 -14.48 14.79 -13.10
CA LYS A 46 -15.69 15.42 -13.67
C LYS A 46 -16.33 16.44 -12.72
N ASP A 47 -15.87 16.50 -11.48
CA ASP A 47 -16.20 17.55 -10.53
C ASP A 47 -15.08 18.62 -10.54
N ASP A 48 -15.15 19.58 -9.60
CA ASP A 48 -14.22 20.71 -9.51
C ASP A 48 -12.80 20.34 -9.03
N THR A 49 -12.44 19.05 -9.01
CA THR A 49 -11.13 18.59 -8.48
C THR A 49 -9.99 19.24 -9.24
N TYR A 50 -10.04 19.21 -10.58
CA TYR A 50 -8.92 19.69 -11.39
C TYR A 50 -8.76 21.20 -11.29
N GLU A 51 -9.87 21.93 -11.27
CA GLU A 51 -9.91 23.39 -11.11
C GLU A 51 -9.31 23.81 -9.76
N LEU A 52 -9.65 23.10 -8.67
CA LEU A 52 -9.05 23.32 -7.35
C LEU A 52 -7.54 23.06 -7.39
N LEU A 53 -7.10 21.94 -7.98
CA LEU A 53 -5.68 21.61 -8.12
C LEU A 53 -4.90 22.67 -8.92
N GLN A 54 -5.48 23.21 -10.00
CA GLN A 54 -4.88 24.29 -10.78
C GLN A 54 -4.70 25.55 -9.92
N GLN A 55 -5.70 25.90 -9.12
CA GLN A 55 -5.58 27.02 -8.20
C GLN A 55 -4.43 26.79 -7.22
N TYR A 56 -4.29 25.59 -6.65
CA TYR A 56 -3.18 25.26 -5.74
C TYR A 56 -1.81 25.35 -6.41
N ALA A 57 -1.67 24.78 -7.62
CA ALA A 57 -0.43 24.83 -8.38
C ALA A 57 -0.01 26.26 -8.77
N ALA A 58 -0.97 27.18 -8.95
CA ALA A 58 -0.68 28.58 -9.22
C ALA A 58 -0.12 29.35 -8.01
N ARG A 59 -0.39 28.90 -6.77
CA ARG A 59 0.04 29.56 -5.51
C ARG A 59 1.30 28.94 -4.93
N ASP A 60 1.55 27.65 -5.16
CA ASP A 60 2.69 26.92 -4.60
C ASP A 60 3.52 26.23 -5.70
N GLY A 61 4.72 26.76 -5.95
CA GLY A 61 5.64 26.28 -6.98
C GLY A 61 6.21 24.88 -6.72
N ARG A 62 5.94 24.26 -5.57
CA ARG A 62 6.29 22.85 -5.30
C ARG A 62 5.37 21.87 -6.04
N ILE A 63 4.19 22.32 -6.48
CA ILE A 63 3.17 21.45 -7.08
C ILE A 63 3.37 21.33 -8.59
N ARG A 64 3.50 20.09 -9.07
CA ARG A 64 3.56 19.71 -10.48
C ARG A 64 2.29 18.95 -10.83
N LEU A 65 1.38 19.62 -11.53
CA LEU A 65 0.06 19.09 -11.88
C LEU A 65 0.05 18.49 -13.29
N SER A 66 -0.58 17.33 -13.43
CA SER A 66 -0.88 16.68 -14.71
C SER A 66 -2.33 16.17 -14.72
N ARG A 67 -2.90 15.97 -15.91
CA ARG A 67 -4.24 15.43 -16.10
C ARG A 67 -4.24 14.35 -17.17
N ASN A 68 -4.81 13.20 -16.87
CA ASN A 68 -5.06 12.17 -17.86
C ASN A 68 -6.20 12.58 -18.79
N ALA A 69 -6.13 12.17 -20.06
CA ALA A 69 -7.18 12.47 -21.05
C ALA A 69 -8.50 11.73 -20.75
N GLN A 70 -8.42 10.59 -20.07
CA GLN A 70 -9.55 9.78 -19.64
C GLN A 70 -9.20 9.10 -18.31
N ASN A 71 -10.21 8.60 -17.59
CA ASN A 71 -9.99 7.82 -16.39
C ASN A 71 -9.27 6.50 -16.72
N THR A 72 -8.09 6.31 -16.15
CA THR A 72 -7.23 5.13 -16.34
C THR A 72 -7.24 4.20 -15.13
N GLY A 73 -7.85 4.61 -14.03
CA GLY A 73 -7.84 3.92 -12.75
C GLY A 73 -6.57 4.20 -11.95
N TYR A 74 -6.68 4.05 -10.63
CA TYR A 74 -5.63 4.44 -9.68
C TYR A 74 -4.27 3.79 -9.95
N ASN A 75 -4.21 2.51 -10.36
CA ASN A 75 -2.95 1.82 -10.61
C ASN A 75 -2.14 2.48 -11.75
N ILE A 76 -2.77 2.74 -12.90
CA ILE A 76 -2.12 3.37 -14.04
C ILE A 76 -1.77 4.82 -13.71
N ASN A 77 -2.69 5.54 -13.04
CA ASN A 77 -2.45 6.92 -12.65
C ASN A 77 -1.24 7.04 -11.70
N PHE A 78 -1.16 6.21 -10.65
CA PHE A 78 -0.01 6.19 -9.74
C PHE A 78 1.27 5.76 -10.46
N SER A 79 1.22 4.81 -11.39
CA SER A 79 2.38 4.41 -12.19
C SER A 79 2.96 5.59 -12.98
N ASN A 80 2.10 6.34 -13.67
CA ASN A 80 2.50 7.51 -14.45
C ASN A 80 3.01 8.65 -13.56
N ALA A 81 2.32 8.91 -12.45
CA ALA A 81 2.71 9.97 -11.50
C ALA A 81 4.05 9.66 -10.81
N CYS A 82 4.30 8.39 -10.44
CA CYS A 82 5.59 7.95 -9.90
C CYS A 82 6.71 8.08 -10.94
N ALA A 83 6.45 7.82 -12.22
CA ALA A 83 7.43 8.00 -13.28
C ALA A 83 7.83 9.48 -13.46
N ALA A 84 6.92 10.42 -13.23
CA ALA A 84 7.14 11.86 -13.37
C ALA A 84 7.84 12.52 -12.17
N ALA A 85 7.86 11.85 -11.02
CA ALA A 85 8.59 12.28 -9.83
C ALA A 85 10.11 12.35 -10.11
N THR A 86 10.82 13.22 -9.39
CA THR A 86 12.27 13.47 -9.54
C THR A 86 13.06 13.33 -8.24
N GLY A 87 12.38 13.23 -7.09
CA GLY A 87 12.98 13.07 -5.77
C GLY A 87 13.70 11.73 -5.59
N ASP A 88 14.70 11.75 -4.72
CA ASP A 88 15.46 10.56 -4.29
C ASP A 88 14.57 9.57 -3.52
N PHE A 89 13.49 10.09 -2.92
CA PHE A 89 12.48 9.35 -2.17
C PHE A 89 11.08 9.71 -2.67
N ILE A 90 10.17 8.74 -2.58
CA ILE A 90 8.78 8.88 -3.01
C ILE A 90 7.88 8.62 -1.81
N ALA A 91 6.94 9.51 -1.54
CA ALA A 91 5.87 9.32 -0.57
C ALA A 91 4.53 9.30 -1.30
N ILE A 92 3.72 8.26 -1.10
CA ILE A 92 2.43 8.15 -1.78
C ILE A 92 1.34 8.81 -0.94
N ALA A 93 0.46 9.56 -1.59
CA ALA A 93 -0.70 10.22 -1.02
C ALA A 93 -1.98 9.83 -1.78
N ASP A 94 -3.03 9.48 -1.05
CA ASP A 94 -4.39 9.51 -1.58
C ASP A 94 -4.97 10.92 -1.41
N GLN A 95 -6.08 11.23 -2.09
CA GLN A 95 -6.66 12.58 -2.21
C GLN A 95 -7.51 13.04 -1.00
N ASP A 96 -7.85 12.11 -0.11
CA ASP A 96 -8.93 12.21 0.87
C ASP A 96 -8.48 12.06 2.33
N ASP A 97 -7.18 11.90 2.57
CA ASP A 97 -6.56 11.72 3.88
C ASP A 97 -6.19 13.05 4.57
N ILE A 98 -5.59 12.95 5.76
CA ILE A 98 -4.86 14.04 6.43
C ILE A 98 -3.55 13.49 6.98
N TRP A 99 -2.42 14.11 6.65
CA TRP A 99 -1.10 13.72 7.16
C TRP A 99 -0.76 14.39 8.48
N GLU A 100 -0.06 13.67 9.36
CA GLU A 100 0.59 14.28 10.51
C GLU A 100 1.71 15.22 10.05
N PRO A 101 1.92 16.41 10.67
CA PRO A 101 2.89 17.41 10.20
C PRO A 101 4.33 16.89 10.13
N THR A 102 4.68 15.91 10.96
CA THR A 102 6.03 15.32 11.04
C THR A 102 6.20 14.06 10.20
N LYS A 103 5.19 13.63 9.42
CA LYS A 103 5.20 12.35 8.72
C LYS A 103 6.43 12.13 7.86
N ILE A 104 6.71 13.04 6.92
CA ILE A 104 7.84 12.86 6.01
C ILE A 104 9.15 12.82 6.81
N ALA A 105 9.31 13.71 7.80
CA ALA A 105 10.52 13.76 8.63
C ALA A 105 10.76 12.43 9.37
N GLU A 106 9.74 11.88 10.03
CA GLU A 106 9.86 10.64 10.79
C GLU A 106 10.09 9.41 9.90
N LEU A 107 9.45 9.35 8.73
CA LEU A 107 9.70 8.28 7.75
C LEU A 107 11.11 8.42 7.14
N MET A 108 11.55 9.64 6.86
CA MET A 108 12.90 9.92 6.35
C MET A 108 13.99 9.57 7.36
N ASP A 109 13.77 9.86 8.65
CA ASP A 109 14.67 9.46 9.73
C ASP A 109 14.76 7.94 9.85
N ALA A 110 13.67 7.21 9.60
CA ALA A 110 13.69 5.76 9.66
C ALA A 110 14.38 5.12 8.45
N ILE A 111 14.08 5.56 7.21
CA ILE A 111 14.62 4.95 5.99
C ILE A 111 16.12 5.23 5.78
N GLN A 112 16.62 6.34 6.32
CA GLN A 112 18.04 6.72 6.18
C GLN A 112 18.97 6.04 7.20
N LYS A 113 18.43 5.29 8.17
CA LYS A 113 19.26 4.54 9.14
C LYS A 113 20.10 3.46 8.48
N ASP A 114 19.66 2.93 7.35
CA ASP A 114 20.28 1.80 6.67
C ASP A 114 19.87 1.82 5.18
N ASP A 115 20.85 1.76 4.28
CA ASP A 115 20.60 1.76 2.82
C ASP A 115 19.88 0.51 2.31
N ASN A 116 19.86 -0.55 3.12
CA ASN A 116 19.07 -1.74 2.87
C ASN A 116 17.57 -1.54 3.18
N ILE A 117 17.18 -0.46 3.90
CA ILE A 117 15.76 -0.11 4.05
C ILE A 117 15.28 0.55 2.76
N VAL A 118 14.39 -0.15 2.05
CA VAL A 118 13.88 0.26 0.72
C VAL A 118 12.57 1.03 0.85
N LEU A 119 11.74 0.62 1.81
CA LEU A 119 10.41 1.16 2.06
C LEU A 119 10.21 1.26 3.57
N VAL A 120 9.57 2.34 4.00
CA VAL A 120 9.11 2.52 5.37
C VAL A 120 7.62 2.84 5.36
N HIS A 121 6.90 2.38 6.38
CA HIS A 121 5.50 2.75 6.56
C HIS A 121 5.20 3.12 8.02
N GLY A 122 4.21 3.98 8.21
CA GLY A 122 3.73 4.38 9.54
C GLY A 122 2.52 3.58 10.00
N ILE A 123 1.73 4.18 10.90
CA ILE A 123 0.36 3.78 11.21
C ILE A 123 -0.62 4.68 10.45
N SER A 124 -1.63 4.07 9.83
CA SER A 124 -2.82 4.79 9.37
C SER A 124 -3.99 4.53 10.32
N ALA A 125 -4.52 5.60 10.91
CA ALA A 125 -5.68 5.56 11.80
C ALA A 125 -6.92 6.05 11.05
N ARG A 126 -8.04 5.34 11.19
CA ARG A 126 -9.28 5.69 10.50
C ARG A 126 -10.10 6.72 11.27
N PHE A 127 -10.74 7.63 10.56
CA PHE A 127 -11.74 8.54 11.11
C PHE A 127 -12.91 8.75 10.14
N GLU A 128 -14.05 9.17 10.69
CA GLU A 128 -15.24 9.57 9.93
C GLU A 128 -15.47 11.06 10.15
N GLU A 129 -16.06 11.78 9.19
CA GLU A 129 -16.22 13.25 9.27
C GLU A 129 -16.93 13.76 10.53
N ARG A 130 -17.79 12.95 11.13
CA ARG A 130 -18.64 13.35 12.27
C ARG A 130 -18.01 13.03 13.63
N GLU A 131 -16.84 12.40 13.66
CA GLU A 131 -16.25 11.89 14.90
C GLU A 131 -14.77 12.21 14.98
N HIS A 132 -14.31 12.60 16.17
CA HIS A 132 -12.88 12.65 16.47
C HIS A 132 -12.27 11.25 16.24
N PRO A 133 -11.02 11.17 15.77
CA PRO A 133 -10.40 9.90 15.40
C PRO A 133 -10.53 8.84 16.49
N HIS A 134 -11.10 7.69 16.13
CA HIS A 134 -11.28 6.59 17.06
C HIS A 134 -9.96 5.87 17.31
N LEU A 135 -9.32 6.18 18.45
CA LEU A 135 -8.14 5.47 18.97
C LEU A 135 -8.37 3.96 19.18
N ARG A 136 -9.64 3.50 19.22
CA ARG A 136 -9.97 2.06 19.30
C ARG A 136 -9.43 1.23 18.12
N SER A 137 -9.07 1.87 17.00
CA SER A 137 -8.45 1.22 15.83
C SER A 137 -6.96 0.87 16.00
N LEU A 138 -6.25 1.46 16.97
CA LEU A 138 -4.81 1.25 17.17
C LEU A 138 -4.44 -0.16 17.66
N LYS A 139 -5.40 -0.90 18.23
CA LYS A 139 -5.18 -2.29 18.71
C LYS A 139 -5.06 -3.32 17.58
N LEU A 140 -5.24 -2.91 16.31
CA LEU A 140 -5.25 -3.79 15.14
C LEU A 140 -4.29 -3.36 14.03
N VAL A 141 -3.34 -2.45 14.32
CA VAL A 141 -2.37 -2.01 13.32
C VAL A 141 -1.36 -3.12 13.09
N ASN A 142 -1.39 -3.71 11.90
CA ASN A 142 -0.36 -4.64 11.48
C ASN A 142 0.88 -3.84 11.08
N TYR A 143 2.03 -4.20 11.67
CA TYR A 143 3.33 -3.71 11.22
C TYR A 143 4.00 -4.82 10.42
N PHE A 144 4.68 -4.43 9.35
CA PHE A 144 5.59 -5.32 8.66
C PHE A 144 7.01 -4.78 8.77
N ARG A 145 7.92 -5.64 9.21
CA ARG A 145 9.36 -5.38 9.24
C ARG A 145 10.09 -6.56 8.65
N GLY A 146 11.15 -6.29 7.90
CA GLY A 146 11.97 -7.32 7.26
C GLY A 146 11.65 -7.46 5.78
N ASN A 147 11.86 -8.66 5.24
CA ASN A 147 11.87 -8.91 3.80
C ASN A 147 11.26 -10.28 3.43
N ASP A 148 10.49 -10.88 4.35
CA ASP A 148 9.84 -12.15 4.07
C ASP A 148 8.65 -11.94 3.13
N LEU A 149 8.93 -12.11 1.84
CA LEU A 149 7.95 -11.96 0.76
C LEU A 149 6.71 -12.84 0.94
N ARG A 150 6.83 -13.99 1.62
CA ARG A 150 5.73 -14.96 1.78
C ARG A 150 4.53 -14.36 2.51
N LEU A 151 4.75 -13.35 3.35
CA LEU A 151 3.68 -12.62 4.03
C LEU A 151 2.74 -11.93 3.02
N PHE A 152 3.27 -11.45 1.90
CA PHE A 152 2.53 -10.76 0.85
C PHE A 152 1.82 -11.71 -0.13
N TYR A 153 1.83 -13.02 0.05
CA TYR A 153 1.13 -13.93 -0.89
C TYR A 153 -0.38 -14.00 -0.67
N LEU A 154 -0.83 -13.72 0.55
CA LEU A 154 -2.24 -13.76 0.91
C LEU A 154 -2.82 -12.40 1.29
N SER A 155 -2.01 -11.43 1.70
CA SER A 155 -2.53 -10.13 2.15
C SER A 155 -1.49 -9.04 2.02
N ASN A 156 -1.95 -7.83 1.70
CA ASN A 156 -1.17 -6.62 1.88
C ASN A 156 -1.30 -6.11 3.33
N TYR A 157 -0.19 -5.64 3.90
CA TYR A 157 -0.13 -5.04 5.24
C TYR A 157 0.24 -3.55 5.21
N ILE A 158 0.51 -3.00 4.02
CA ILE A 158 1.06 -1.67 3.84
C ILE A 158 0.19 -0.92 2.84
N SER A 159 -0.57 0.04 3.33
CA SER A 159 -1.36 0.92 2.47
C SER A 159 -0.48 1.95 1.76
N GLY A 160 -0.83 2.22 0.50
CA GLY A 160 -0.23 3.25 -0.35
C GLY A 160 -0.02 4.58 0.36
N HIS A 161 -1.08 5.24 0.80
CA HIS A 161 -1.06 6.57 1.42
C HIS A 161 -0.14 6.73 2.64
N ASN A 162 0.38 5.64 3.19
CA ASN A 162 1.19 5.60 4.41
C ASN A 162 2.60 5.02 4.18
N MET A 163 3.09 4.97 2.93
CA MET A 163 4.46 4.56 2.61
C MET A 163 5.36 5.70 2.15
N LEU A 164 6.64 5.57 2.45
CA LEU A 164 7.74 6.30 1.82
C LEU A 164 8.80 5.29 1.38
N PHE A 165 9.33 5.42 0.17
CA PHE A 165 10.32 4.48 -0.36
C PHE A 165 11.41 5.16 -1.18
N ARG A 166 12.55 4.48 -1.33
CA ARG A 166 13.66 4.95 -2.18
C ARG A 166 13.27 4.87 -3.64
N ARG A 167 13.57 5.93 -4.42
CA ARG A 167 13.25 6.00 -5.85
C ARG A 167 13.69 4.76 -6.63
N ARG A 168 14.84 4.16 -6.30
CA ARG A 168 15.37 2.93 -6.93
C ARG A 168 14.40 1.74 -6.94
N LEU A 169 13.37 1.74 -6.08
CA LEU A 169 12.32 0.73 -6.12
C LEU A 169 11.51 0.81 -7.43
N LEU A 170 11.36 2.00 -8.01
CA LEU A 170 10.63 2.22 -9.26
C LEU A 170 11.30 1.56 -10.46
N ASP A 171 12.63 1.44 -10.48
CA ASP A 171 13.41 0.87 -11.60
C ASP A 171 12.97 -0.56 -11.96
N ARG A 172 12.44 -1.30 -10.98
CA ARG A 172 11.90 -2.66 -11.16
C ARG A 172 10.39 -2.78 -10.98
N SER A 173 9.75 -1.73 -10.47
CA SER A 173 8.33 -1.76 -10.14
C SER A 173 7.47 -1.14 -11.23
N LEU A 174 8.01 -0.20 -12.02
CA LEU A 174 7.28 0.44 -13.12
C LEU A 174 7.37 -0.36 -14.42
N PRO A 175 6.31 -0.35 -15.26
CA PRO A 175 4.97 0.12 -14.91
C PRO A 175 4.30 -0.81 -13.89
N PHE A 176 3.43 -0.27 -13.03
CA PHE A 176 2.69 -1.11 -12.08
C PHE A 176 1.74 -2.07 -12.82
N PRO A 177 1.70 -3.37 -12.47
CA PRO A 177 0.79 -4.32 -13.10
C PRO A 177 -0.66 -3.98 -12.78
N GLY A 178 -1.50 -3.83 -13.80
CA GLY A 178 -2.87 -3.30 -13.65
C GLY A 178 -3.79 -4.13 -12.76
N HIS A 179 -3.55 -5.43 -12.61
CA HIS A 179 -4.37 -6.36 -11.82
C HIS A 179 -3.86 -6.58 -10.39
N VAL A 180 -2.72 -6.00 -10.01
CA VAL A 180 -2.22 -6.01 -8.63
C VAL A 180 -2.34 -4.61 -8.06
N TYR A 181 -2.81 -4.46 -6.83
CA TYR A 181 -2.79 -3.15 -6.18
C TYR A 181 -1.36 -2.62 -6.11
N TYR A 182 -1.13 -1.38 -6.55
CA TYR A 182 0.21 -0.81 -6.66
C TYR A 182 0.98 -0.85 -5.33
N ASP A 183 0.29 -0.64 -4.21
CA ASP A 183 0.88 -0.64 -2.87
C ASP A 183 1.38 -2.03 -2.45
N TRP A 184 0.59 -3.06 -2.75
CA TRP A 184 0.95 -4.46 -2.58
C TRP A 184 2.12 -4.83 -3.48
N TRP A 185 2.11 -4.41 -4.74
CA TRP A 185 3.21 -4.63 -5.67
C TRP A 185 4.51 -4.00 -5.18
N LEU A 186 4.49 -2.72 -4.78
CA LEU A 186 5.65 -2.01 -4.24
C LEU A 186 6.20 -2.70 -2.99
N ALA A 187 5.34 -3.10 -2.06
CA ALA A 187 5.76 -3.82 -0.86
C ALA A 187 6.42 -5.17 -1.18
N ALA A 188 5.85 -5.93 -2.13
CA ALA A 188 6.44 -7.18 -2.60
C ALA A 188 7.82 -6.96 -3.25
N GLN A 189 7.95 -5.96 -4.14
CA GLN A 189 9.22 -5.63 -4.78
C GLN A 189 10.27 -5.11 -3.77
N ALA A 190 9.86 -4.35 -2.75
CA ALA A 190 10.76 -3.87 -1.70
C ALA A 190 11.42 -5.02 -0.92
N CYS A 191 10.68 -6.09 -0.63
CA CYS A 191 11.22 -7.30 0.01
C CYS A 191 12.28 -8.03 -0.83
N LEU A 192 12.30 -7.82 -2.16
CA LEU A 192 13.26 -8.48 -3.05
C LEU A 192 14.61 -7.77 -3.11
N ILE A 193 14.64 -6.45 -2.91
CA ILE A 193 15.86 -5.62 -3.07
C ILE A 193 16.35 -4.99 -1.77
N GLY A 194 15.82 -5.44 -0.64
CA GLY A 194 16.21 -5.03 0.70
C GLY A 194 15.16 -5.39 1.72
N ARG A 195 14.90 -4.49 2.67
CA ARG A 195 13.92 -4.70 3.74
C ARG A 195 12.98 -3.52 3.88
N ILE A 196 11.85 -3.80 4.51
CA ILE A 196 10.86 -2.83 4.93
C ILE A 196 11.04 -2.54 6.42
N GLU A 197 10.86 -1.28 6.79
CA GLU A 197 10.84 -0.82 8.18
C GLU A 197 9.47 -0.22 8.53
N ALA A 198 9.15 -0.17 9.83
CA ALA A 198 7.90 0.43 10.32
C ALA A 198 8.15 1.48 11.41
N VAL A 199 7.41 2.59 11.34
CA VAL A 199 7.35 3.61 12.38
C VAL A 199 6.08 3.41 13.21
N GLU A 200 6.23 3.20 14.51
CA GLU A 200 5.14 2.93 15.46
C GLU A 200 4.43 4.21 15.92
N LYS A 201 4.09 5.08 14.97
CA LYS A 201 3.34 6.32 15.19
C LYS A 201 2.29 6.48 14.12
N ILE A 202 1.17 7.12 14.48
CA ILE A 202 0.19 7.59 13.52
C ILE A 202 0.90 8.58 12.61
N GLN A 203 0.81 8.35 11.31
CA GLN A 203 1.34 9.22 10.27
C GLN A 203 0.23 9.76 9.38
N VAL A 204 -0.86 9.01 9.26
CA VAL A 204 -1.99 9.38 8.40
C VAL A 204 -3.30 9.11 9.11
N TRP A 205 -4.17 10.11 9.09
CA TRP A 205 -5.58 9.97 9.36
C TRP A 205 -6.29 9.62 8.05
N HIS A 206 -6.76 8.38 7.94
CA HIS A 206 -7.46 7.89 6.76
C HIS A 206 -8.96 8.13 6.89
N ARG A 207 -9.50 8.95 6.00
CA ARG A 207 -10.90 9.35 6.04
C ARG A 207 -11.79 8.29 5.40
N MET A 208 -12.75 7.79 6.17
CA MET A 208 -13.74 6.84 5.69
C MET A 208 -14.98 7.57 5.14
N HIS A 209 -15.32 7.33 3.88
CA HIS A 209 -16.54 7.84 3.23
C HIS A 209 -16.99 6.92 2.08
N GLY A 210 -18.21 7.14 1.56
CA GLY A 210 -18.79 6.28 0.50
C GLY A 210 -18.05 6.29 -0.86
N GLY A 211 -17.10 7.21 -1.04
CA GLY A 211 -16.33 7.40 -2.27
C GLY A 211 -14.98 6.68 -2.31
N ASN A 212 -14.45 6.19 -1.17
CA ASN A 212 -13.11 5.61 -1.13
C ASN A 212 -12.95 4.48 -2.17
N ALA A 213 -11.74 4.34 -2.72
CA ALA A 213 -11.41 3.23 -3.62
C ALA A 213 -11.52 1.87 -2.90
N THR A 214 -11.18 1.84 -1.61
CA THR A 214 -11.28 0.66 -0.75
C THR A 214 -12.26 0.90 0.40
N GLY A 215 -13.14 -0.08 0.66
CA GLY A 215 -14.23 0.05 1.65
C GLY A 215 -15.62 0.05 1.00
N GLY A 216 -16.67 -0.21 1.79
CA GLY A 216 -18.06 -0.19 1.32
C GLY A 216 -18.54 -1.39 0.48
N ALA A 217 -19.71 -1.22 -0.16
CA ALA A 217 -20.49 -2.24 -0.90
C ALA A 217 -19.96 -2.56 -2.31
N LYS A 218 -18.72 -2.19 -2.65
CA LYS A 218 -18.13 -2.47 -3.96
C LYS A 218 -17.86 -3.98 -4.09
N PRO A 219 -18.22 -4.64 -5.21
CA PRO A 219 -17.92 -6.05 -5.42
C PRO A 219 -16.41 -6.26 -5.32
N ARG A 220 -16.00 -7.10 -4.38
CA ARG A 220 -14.60 -7.54 -4.30
C ARG A 220 -14.46 -8.81 -5.11
N LEU A 221 -13.34 -8.92 -5.82
CA LEU A 221 -12.96 -10.21 -6.37
C LEU A 221 -12.89 -11.22 -5.21
N ALA A 222 -13.52 -12.39 -5.39
CA ALA A 222 -13.40 -13.46 -4.41
C ALA A 222 -11.92 -13.69 -4.09
N PHE A 223 -11.57 -13.75 -2.82
CA PHE A 223 -10.18 -13.78 -2.35
C PHE A 223 -9.35 -14.87 -3.02
N TRP A 224 -9.89 -16.07 -3.25
CA TRP A 224 -9.15 -17.12 -3.95
C TRP A 224 -8.84 -16.74 -5.40
N LYS A 225 -9.73 -16.03 -6.09
CA LYS A 225 -9.47 -15.46 -7.42
C LYS A 225 -8.44 -14.35 -7.34
N GLN A 226 -8.45 -13.55 -6.28
CA GLN A 226 -7.42 -12.54 -6.03
C GLN A 226 -6.04 -13.18 -5.87
N VAL A 227 -5.92 -14.25 -5.07
CA VAL A 227 -4.67 -15.00 -4.93
C VAL A 227 -4.23 -15.55 -6.29
N GLN A 228 -5.12 -16.21 -7.03
CA GLN A 228 -4.82 -16.74 -8.36
C GLN A 228 -4.45 -15.66 -9.39
N SER A 229 -4.93 -14.43 -9.23
CA SER A 229 -4.62 -13.31 -10.12
C SER A 229 -3.32 -12.61 -9.77
N ILE A 230 -3.03 -12.39 -8.48
CA ILE A 230 -1.91 -11.58 -8.01
C ILE A 230 -0.63 -12.40 -7.86
N LEU A 231 -0.75 -13.59 -7.24
CA LEU A 231 0.40 -14.38 -6.84
C LEU A 231 1.29 -14.82 -8.02
N PRO A 232 0.77 -15.21 -9.20
CA PRO A 232 1.62 -15.52 -10.35
C PRO A 232 2.59 -14.39 -10.71
N THR A 233 2.08 -13.15 -10.78
CA THR A 233 2.89 -11.97 -11.11
C THR A 233 3.96 -11.68 -10.06
N ILE A 234 3.66 -11.86 -8.77
CA ILE A 234 4.68 -11.75 -7.71
C ILE A 234 5.75 -12.83 -7.90
N LEU A 235 5.34 -14.08 -8.17
CA LEU A 235 6.26 -15.20 -8.35
C LEU A 235 7.15 -15.06 -9.59
N GLU A 236 6.70 -14.38 -10.64
CA GLU A 236 7.48 -14.11 -11.83
C GLU A 236 8.58 -13.05 -11.62
N SER A 237 8.58 -12.35 -10.49
CA SER A 237 9.60 -11.35 -10.17
C SER A 237 11.02 -11.93 -10.22
N PRO A 238 11.98 -11.20 -10.80
CA PRO A 238 13.38 -11.58 -10.73
C PRO A 238 13.89 -11.54 -9.28
N ASP A 239 14.95 -12.29 -8.98
CA ASP A 239 15.66 -12.31 -7.69
C ASP A 239 14.89 -12.87 -6.49
N ILE A 240 13.69 -13.40 -6.69
CA ILE A 240 12.97 -14.12 -5.63
C ILE A 240 13.78 -15.34 -5.14
N GLN A 241 13.91 -15.44 -3.83
CA GLN A 241 14.59 -16.57 -3.19
C GLN A 241 13.91 -17.89 -3.59
N PRO A 242 14.66 -18.96 -3.93
CA PRO A 242 14.07 -20.24 -4.34
C PRO A 242 13.06 -20.80 -3.34
N ALA A 243 13.32 -20.65 -2.04
CA ALA A 243 12.40 -21.06 -0.98
C ALA A 243 11.08 -20.27 -0.98
N HIS A 244 11.14 -18.95 -1.23
CA HIS A 244 9.95 -18.10 -1.34
C HIS A 244 9.14 -18.43 -2.60
N ARG A 245 9.83 -18.71 -3.72
CA ARG A 245 9.20 -19.13 -4.98
C ARG A 245 8.48 -20.47 -4.83
N ALA A 246 9.19 -21.49 -4.32
CA ALA A 246 8.63 -22.83 -4.10
C ALA A 246 7.40 -22.79 -3.18
N PHE A 247 7.49 -22.04 -2.08
CA PHE A 247 6.37 -21.83 -1.17
C PHE A 247 5.13 -21.25 -1.86
N GLY A 248 5.31 -20.18 -2.64
CA GLY A 248 4.18 -19.53 -3.31
C GLY A 248 3.63 -20.37 -4.46
N GLN A 249 4.46 -21.15 -5.16
CA GLN A 249 4.00 -22.11 -6.16
C GLN A 249 3.15 -23.22 -5.54
N GLU A 250 3.55 -23.77 -4.39
CA GLU A 250 2.75 -24.77 -3.66
C GLU A 250 1.42 -24.17 -3.18
N LEU A 251 1.46 -22.97 -2.59
CA LEU A 251 0.25 -22.23 -2.20
C LEU A 251 -0.69 -21.98 -3.37
N LEU A 252 -0.16 -21.50 -4.50
CA LEU A 252 -0.93 -21.24 -5.71
C LEU A 252 -1.56 -22.52 -6.26
N ALA A 253 -0.81 -23.62 -6.30
CA ALA A 253 -1.30 -24.91 -6.78
C ALA A 253 -2.49 -25.42 -5.94
N HIS A 254 -2.45 -25.22 -4.61
CA HIS A 254 -3.60 -25.52 -3.76
C HIS A 254 -4.84 -24.70 -4.18
N TYR A 255 -4.68 -23.38 -4.36
CA TYR A 255 -5.81 -22.53 -4.75
C TYR A 255 -6.36 -22.87 -6.13
N GLN A 256 -5.48 -23.11 -7.11
CA GLN A 256 -5.85 -23.47 -8.48
C GLN A 256 -6.55 -24.82 -8.58
N ARG A 257 -6.06 -25.83 -7.85
CA ARG A 257 -6.66 -27.17 -7.87
C ARG A 257 -8.04 -27.21 -7.20
N ASP A 258 -8.19 -26.53 -6.07
CA ASP A 258 -9.34 -26.79 -5.19
C ASP A 258 -10.50 -25.79 -5.36
N PHE A 259 -10.27 -24.49 -5.58
CA PHE A 259 -11.36 -23.47 -5.55
C PHE A 259 -12.13 -23.15 -6.83
N PRO A 260 -11.89 -23.78 -8.00
CA PRO A 260 -12.89 -23.80 -9.04
C PRO A 260 -14.19 -24.51 -8.57
N GLU A 261 -14.06 -25.57 -7.77
CA GLU A 261 -15.16 -26.51 -7.50
C GLU A 261 -15.45 -26.74 -6.01
N LYS A 262 -14.46 -26.67 -5.11
CA LYS A 262 -14.61 -27.06 -3.71
C LYS A 262 -15.00 -25.87 -2.83
N GLU A 263 -15.86 -26.14 -1.85
CA GLU A 263 -16.20 -25.21 -0.77
C GLU A 263 -15.13 -25.14 0.33
N PHE A 264 -14.33 -26.21 0.49
CA PHE A 264 -13.24 -26.28 1.46
C PHE A 264 -12.09 -27.15 0.94
N SER A 265 -10.84 -26.75 1.21
CA SER A 265 -9.64 -27.52 0.86
C SER A 265 -8.89 -28.00 2.10
N TRP A 266 -8.99 -29.30 2.41
CA TRP A 266 -8.17 -29.95 3.44
C TRP A 266 -6.67 -29.88 3.16
N PRO A 267 -6.18 -30.13 1.93
CA PRO A 267 -4.76 -29.97 1.63
C PRO A 267 -4.27 -28.54 1.88
N LEU A 268 -5.02 -27.51 1.46
CA LEU A 268 -4.65 -26.13 1.74
C LEU A 268 -4.71 -25.81 3.24
N PHE A 269 -5.72 -26.32 3.95
CA PHE A 269 -5.82 -26.14 5.40
C PHE A 269 -4.55 -26.62 6.12
N TRP A 270 -4.08 -27.84 5.81
CA TRP A 270 -2.87 -28.38 6.42
C TRP A 270 -1.61 -27.63 5.98
N PHE A 271 -1.52 -27.22 4.72
CA PHE A 271 -0.45 -26.36 4.23
C PHE A 271 -0.39 -25.04 5.02
N LEU A 272 -1.51 -24.33 5.11
CA LEU A 272 -1.62 -23.06 5.84
C LEU A 272 -1.33 -23.23 7.32
N LEU A 273 -1.78 -24.32 7.95
CA LEU A 273 -1.52 -24.58 9.36
C LEU A 273 -0.04 -24.88 9.63
N LYS A 274 0.59 -25.70 8.79
CA LYS A 274 2.03 -26.00 8.85
C LYS A 274 2.87 -24.73 8.74
N HIS A 275 2.46 -23.81 7.88
CA HIS A 275 3.18 -22.56 7.60
C HIS A 275 2.63 -21.34 8.34
N ALA A 276 1.69 -21.53 9.28
CA ALA A 276 1.02 -20.47 10.00
C ALA A 276 1.96 -19.51 10.74
N PRO A 277 3.09 -19.94 11.35
CA PRO A 277 4.03 -19.02 11.99
C PRO A 277 4.65 -18.00 11.03
N VAL A 278 4.69 -18.31 9.73
CA VAL A 278 5.15 -17.39 8.67
C VAL A 278 3.97 -16.57 8.16
N ILE A 279 2.90 -17.22 7.69
CA ILE A 279 1.78 -16.56 7.01
C ILE A 279 0.98 -15.65 7.95
N PHE A 280 0.85 -16.04 9.22
CA PHE A 280 0.03 -15.34 10.22
C PHE A 280 0.86 -14.68 11.33
N ALA A 281 2.17 -14.50 11.11
CA ALA A 281 3.13 -13.94 12.07
C ALA A 281 2.69 -12.58 12.66
N TYR A 282 1.92 -11.81 11.89
CA TYR A 282 1.45 -10.47 12.25
C TYR A 282 0.44 -10.45 13.41
N LYS A 283 -0.12 -11.60 13.83
CA LYS A 283 -1.10 -11.66 14.92
C LYS A 283 -0.45 -12.05 16.25
N LYS A 284 0.05 -11.07 17.01
CA LYS A 284 0.42 -11.29 18.42
C LYS A 284 -0.81 -11.74 19.22
N ARG A 285 -0.82 -12.99 19.71
CA ARG A 285 -1.94 -13.59 20.46
C ARG A 285 -1.43 -14.49 21.57
N THR A 286 -2.17 -14.52 22.68
CA THR A 286 -1.86 -15.34 23.87
C THR A 286 -1.86 -16.85 23.57
N PHE A 287 -2.68 -17.30 22.61
CA PHE A 287 -2.73 -18.70 22.15
C PHE A 287 -2.60 -18.77 20.62
N PRO A 288 -1.36 -18.76 20.08
CA PRO A 288 -1.11 -18.69 18.64
C PRO A 288 -1.75 -19.85 17.87
N TRP A 289 -1.72 -21.07 18.40
CA TRP A 289 -2.22 -22.26 17.71
C TRP A 289 -3.73 -22.22 17.43
N ILE A 290 -4.55 -21.70 18.35
CA ILE A 290 -6.01 -21.50 18.14
C ILE A 290 -6.24 -20.48 17.03
N SER A 291 -5.43 -19.42 17.00
CA SER A 291 -5.51 -18.40 15.96
C SER A 291 -5.08 -18.96 14.61
N TYR A 292 -4.03 -19.78 14.58
CA TYR A 292 -3.50 -20.40 13.37
C TYR A 292 -4.50 -21.38 12.77
N THR A 293 -5.10 -22.26 13.56
CA THR A 293 -6.16 -23.18 13.07
C THR A 293 -7.36 -22.42 12.54
N LYS A 294 -7.84 -21.40 13.26
CA LYS A 294 -8.94 -20.55 12.80
C LYS A 294 -8.63 -19.85 11.47
N HIS A 295 -7.41 -19.33 11.30
CA HIS A 295 -7.02 -18.66 10.06
C HIS A 295 -6.79 -19.61 8.90
N ALA A 296 -6.13 -20.75 9.15
CA ALA A 296 -6.00 -21.81 8.15
C ALA A 296 -7.38 -22.25 7.64
N ALA A 297 -8.34 -22.49 8.54
CA ALA A 297 -9.71 -22.85 8.16
C ALA A 297 -10.40 -21.76 7.34
N ARG A 298 -10.24 -20.49 7.74
CA ARG A 298 -10.82 -19.35 7.01
C ARG A 298 -10.29 -19.26 5.58
N TYR A 299 -8.96 -19.30 5.42
CA TYR A 299 -8.31 -19.17 4.11
C TYR A 299 -8.39 -20.46 3.26
N ALA A 300 -8.79 -21.58 3.86
CA ALA A 300 -9.10 -22.82 3.16
C ALA A 300 -10.59 -23.00 2.81
N SER A 301 -11.45 -22.01 3.10
CA SER A 301 -12.90 -22.09 2.87
C SER A 301 -13.39 -21.06 1.85
N ARG A 302 -14.06 -21.51 0.79
CA ARG A 302 -14.61 -20.63 -0.27
C ARG A 302 -15.62 -19.62 0.27
N LYS A 303 -16.46 -20.00 1.24
CA LYS A 303 -17.50 -19.14 1.84
C LYS A 303 -16.96 -17.92 2.56
N HIS A 304 -15.76 -18.00 3.12
CA HIS A 304 -15.11 -16.88 3.80
C HIS A 304 -14.23 -16.03 2.86
N LEU A 305 -14.19 -16.43 1.59
CA LEU A 305 -13.38 -15.87 0.52
C LEU A 305 -14.26 -15.35 -0.64
N ALA A 306 -15.58 -15.42 -0.53
CA ALA A 306 -16.55 -14.92 -1.51
C ALA A 306 -16.99 -13.50 -1.17
#